data_AF-A0A959F7U2-F1
#
_entry.id   AF-A0A959F7U2-F1
#
_cell.length_a   1.000
_cell.length_b   1.000
_cell.length_c   1.000
_cell.angle_alpha   90.00
_cell.angle_beta   90.00
_cell.angle_gamma   90.00
#
_symmetry.space_group_name_H-M   'P 1'
#
loop_
_entity.id
_entity.type
_entity.pdbx_description
1 polymer ?
#
loop_
_entity_poly.entity_id
_entity_poly.type
_entity_poly.pdbx_seq_one_letter_code
_entity_poly.pdbx_strand_id
1 'polypeptide(L)'
;MKRKTTLSIFLMLGGILFFTNCSNIRVESDPAVSGDRAVVETKPRTIVTTDGEIDDVDSYIRMLLYANEFNIEGLVYSSSMWHYKGDGKGTEFTSEMEMTKRIYGAKIDLRWPGTEWMNPLLDAYGEIYPNLIKHAEGYPTADHLRSLVKVGNIDFEGEMEKDTEGSDFIKSKLLDDEPGPLYLQVWGGTNTIARALKAIEDEYSDSAGWENIYQKVCDKAIIYAILDQDATYRKYIAPNWPDIRIFYNSNQFWCFAYPWKRAVPESQHYLFEGDFMGKEIILSHGPLLKQYYSYGDGQKQ
;
A
#
# COMPACT_ATOMS: atom_id res chain seq x y z
N MET A 1 46.96 47.72 -12.50
CA MET A 1 46.07 48.53 -11.64
C MET A 1 44.69 47.91 -11.64
N LYS A 2 44.35 47.24 -10.54
CA LYS A 2 43.09 46.51 -10.32
C LYS A 2 42.02 47.48 -9.81
N ARG A 3 40.79 47.43 -10.33
CA ARG A 3 39.60 47.92 -9.61
C ARG A 3 38.73 46.71 -9.28
N LYS A 4 38.65 46.40 -7.99
CA LYS A 4 37.73 45.43 -7.39
C LYS A 4 36.40 46.15 -7.14
N THR A 5 35.30 45.55 -7.58
CA THR A 5 33.95 45.98 -7.25
C THR A 5 33.55 45.32 -5.93
N THR A 6 33.30 46.12 -4.90
CA THR A 6 32.78 45.68 -3.60
C THR A 6 31.27 45.82 -3.63
N LEU A 7 30.53 44.72 -3.46
CA LEU A 7 29.09 44.74 -3.24
C LEU A 7 28.85 44.59 -1.74
N SER A 8 28.48 45.70 -1.08
CA SER A 8 28.09 45.72 0.33
C SER A 8 26.58 45.56 0.46
N ILE A 9 26.18 44.59 1.27
CA ILE A 9 24.81 44.27 1.68
C ILE A 9 24.26 45.41 2.56
N PHE A 10 23.07 45.91 2.23
CA PHE A 10 22.32 46.86 3.05
C PHE A 10 21.36 46.08 3.96
N LEU A 11 21.54 46.20 5.29
CA LEU A 11 20.53 45.85 6.29
C LEU A 11 19.41 46.90 6.26
N MET A 12 18.15 46.47 6.16
CA MET A 12 17.00 47.26 6.59
C MET A 12 16.35 46.57 7.79
N LEU A 13 16.57 47.16 8.97
CA LEU A 13 15.77 46.98 10.18
C LEU A 13 14.51 47.85 10.06
N GLY A 14 13.34 47.29 10.31
CA GLY A 14 12.10 48.06 10.48
C GLY A 14 10.83 47.30 10.18
N GLY A 15 10.42 46.38 11.06
CA GLY A 15 9.11 45.72 11.03
C GLY A 15 8.45 45.84 12.40
N ILE A 16 7.44 46.69 12.49
CA ILE A 16 6.66 47.04 13.68
C ILE A 16 5.85 45.81 14.14
N LEU A 17 6.03 45.39 15.40
CA LEU A 17 5.13 44.45 16.07
C LEU A 17 3.81 45.17 16.39
N PHE A 18 2.72 44.76 15.75
CA PHE A 18 1.37 44.99 16.25
C PHE A 18 1.02 43.86 17.22
N PHE A 19 0.99 44.15 18.52
CA PHE A 19 0.30 43.33 19.50
C PHE A 19 -1.20 43.67 19.46
N THR A 20 -2.00 42.87 18.77
CA THR A 20 -3.45 42.88 18.97
C THR A 20 -3.81 41.89 20.06
N ASN A 21 -4.27 42.45 21.17
CA ASN A 21 -4.84 41.78 22.32
C ASN A 21 -6.23 41.24 21.94
N CYS A 22 -6.34 39.96 21.61
CA CYS A 22 -7.62 39.26 21.49
C CYS A 22 -7.82 38.37 22.71
N SER A 23 -8.20 38.98 23.83
CA SER A 23 -8.89 38.29 24.91
C SER A 23 -10.40 38.48 24.71
N ASN A 24 -11.15 37.37 24.78
CA ASN A 24 -12.60 37.20 24.58
C ASN A 24 -13.07 36.87 23.14
N ILE A 25 -12.69 35.70 22.64
CA ILE A 25 -13.59 34.93 21.76
C ILE A 25 -14.41 34.01 22.66
N ARG A 26 -15.71 34.31 22.80
CA ARG A 26 -16.67 33.34 23.35
C ARG A 26 -16.87 32.27 22.28
N VAL A 27 -16.51 31.04 22.60
CA VAL A 27 -16.92 29.86 21.83
C VAL A 27 -18.41 29.68 22.09
N GLU A 28 -19.25 30.02 21.12
CA GLU A 28 -20.63 29.53 21.10
C GLU A 28 -20.57 28.02 20.87
N SER A 29 -21.01 27.25 21.85
CA SER A 29 -21.20 25.81 21.70
C SER A 29 -22.40 25.58 20.77
N ASP A 30 -22.17 24.87 19.68
CA ASP A 30 -23.25 24.36 18.83
C ASP A 30 -24.29 23.60 19.68
N PRO A 31 -25.59 23.71 19.37
CA PRO A 31 -26.62 23.01 20.12
C PRO A 31 -26.39 21.51 19.98
N ALA A 32 -26.30 20.84 21.13
CA ALA A 32 -26.13 19.41 21.24
C ALA A 32 -27.16 18.67 20.37
N VAL A 33 -26.68 18.04 19.30
CA VAL A 33 -27.45 17.03 18.58
C VAL A 33 -27.51 15.82 19.52
N SER A 34 -28.61 15.74 20.28
CA SER A 34 -28.95 14.55 21.05
C SER A 34 -29.30 13.42 20.08
N GLY A 35 -28.31 12.59 19.80
CA GLY A 35 -28.47 11.33 19.13
C GLY A 35 -27.29 10.46 19.50
N ASP A 36 -27.48 9.60 20.52
CA ASP A 36 -26.64 8.43 20.75
C ASP A 36 -26.76 7.51 19.53
N ARG A 37 -26.12 7.87 18.42
CA ARG A 37 -25.59 6.87 17.50
C ARG A 37 -24.28 6.47 18.12
N ALA A 38 -24.26 5.31 18.79
CA ALA A 38 -23.02 4.60 19.01
C ALA A 38 -22.30 4.57 17.65
N VAL A 39 -21.23 5.33 17.52
CA VAL A 39 -20.29 5.15 16.42
C VAL A 39 -19.73 3.77 16.67
N VAL A 40 -20.30 2.77 16.01
CA VAL A 40 -19.67 1.46 15.93
C VAL A 40 -18.35 1.76 15.24
N GLU A 41 -17.26 1.73 15.99
CA GLU A 41 -15.93 1.94 15.45
C GLU A 41 -15.63 0.73 14.56
N THR A 42 -15.99 0.84 13.29
CA THR A 42 -15.77 -0.21 12.30
C THR A 42 -14.31 -0.18 11.88
N LYS A 43 -13.60 -1.30 12.06
CA LYS A 43 -12.21 -1.45 11.62
C LYS A 43 -12.08 -1.09 10.13
N PRO A 44 -10.99 -0.42 9.70
CA PRO A 44 -10.78 -0.12 8.29
C PRO A 44 -10.78 -1.40 7.44
N ARG A 45 -11.52 -1.36 6.34
CA ARG A 45 -11.61 -2.46 5.36
C ARG A 45 -10.47 -2.32 4.37
N THR A 46 -9.71 -3.38 4.11
CA THR A 46 -8.55 -3.30 3.22
C THR A 46 -8.40 -4.51 2.30
N ILE A 47 -7.97 -4.26 1.08
CA ILE A 47 -7.39 -5.25 0.17
C ILE A 47 -5.94 -4.85 -0.09
N VAL A 48 -5.03 -5.81 -0.08
CA VAL A 48 -3.63 -5.62 -0.43
C VAL A 48 -3.36 -6.25 -1.81
N THR A 49 -2.74 -5.50 -2.72
CA THR A 49 -2.17 -6.01 -3.96
C THR A 49 -0.65 -5.92 -3.89
N THR A 50 0.04 -7.04 -4.08
CA THR A 50 1.48 -7.17 -3.83
C THR A 50 2.17 -7.98 -4.93
N ASP A 51 3.38 -7.58 -5.29
CA ASP A 51 4.23 -8.29 -6.26
C ASP A 51 5.22 -9.26 -5.61
N GLY A 52 5.24 -9.30 -4.27
CA GLY A 52 6.03 -10.24 -3.49
C GLY A 52 7.53 -9.94 -3.45
N GLU A 53 7.95 -8.68 -3.60
CA GLU A 53 9.32 -8.29 -3.24
C GLU A 53 9.57 -8.59 -1.75
N ILE A 54 10.83 -8.63 -1.34
CA ILE A 54 11.18 -9.08 0.01
C ILE A 54 10.57 -8.19 1.10
N ASP A 55 10.46 -6.90 0.84
CA ASP A 55 9.80 -5.94 1.71
C ASP A 55 8.27 -6.09 1.72
N ASP A 56 7.64 -6.60 0.66
CA ASP A 56 6.24 -7.05 0.71
C ASP A 56 6.06 -8.25 1.63
N VAL A 57 6.97 -9.23 1.59
CA VAL A 57 6.95 -10.40 2.46
C VAL A 57 7.05 -9.99 3.93
N ASP A 58 7.97 -9.08 4.25
CA ASP A 58 8.14 -8.54 5.59
C ASP A 58 6.95 -7.68 6.03
N SER A 59 6.40 -6.88 5.12
CA SER A 59 5.17 -6.09 5.36
C SER A 59 3.98 -6.99 5.61
N TYR A 60 3.88 -8.13 4.91
CA TYR A 60 2.85 -9.14 5.11
C TYR A 60 2.98 -9.80 6.49
N ILE A 61 4.19 -10.23 6.89
CA ILE A 61 4.45 -10.76 8.23
C ILE A 61 4.02 -9.75 9.31
N ARG A 62 4.41 -8.49 9.15
CA ARG A 62 4.03 -7.44 10.10
C ARG A 62 2.52 -7.24 10.10
N MET A 63 1.87 -7.17 8.95
CA MET A 63 0.42 -7.03 8.86
C MET A 63 -0.31 -8.17 9.58
N LEU A 64 0.17 -9.41 9.49
CA LEU A 64 -0.43 -10.55 10.21
C LEU A 64 -0.41 -10.36 11.73
N LEU A 65 0.64 -9.76 12.30
CA LEU A 65 0.73 -9.44 13.73
C LEU A 65 -0.26 -8.33 14.16
N TYR A 66 -0.74 -7.51 13.22
CA TYR A 66 -1.73 -6.45 13.43
C TYR A 66 -3.08 -6.77 12.75
N ALA A 67 -3.32 -8.03 12.36
CA ALA A 67 -4.52 -8.41 11.62
C ALA A 67 -5.82 -8.22 12.42
N ASN A 68 -5.72 -8.05 13.74
CA ASN A 68 -6.84 -7.68 14.59
C ASN A 68 -7.27 -6.21 14.43
N GLU A 69 -6.46 -5.33 13.84
CA GLU A 69 -6.77 -3.89 13.71
C GLU A 69 -7.50 -3.54 12.41
N PHE A 70 -7.62 -4.49 11.49
CA PHE A 70 -8.21 -4.28 10.16
C PHE A 70 -9.27 -5.32 9.85
N ASN A 71 -10.22 -4.97 8.99
CA ASN A 71 -10.99 -5.96 8.26
C ASN A 71 -10.24 -6.25 6.95
N ILE A 72 -9.36 -7.25 6.97
CA ILE A 72 -8.66 -7.71 5.76
C ILE A 72 -9.70 -8.41 4.90
N GLU A 73 -9.93 -7.89 3.70
CA GLU A 73 -10.92 -8.44 2.77
C GLU A 73 -10.28 -9.10 1.56
N GLY A 74 -9.00 -8.90 1.29
CA GLY A 74 -8.33 -9.49 0.14
C GLY A 74 -6.81 -9.41 0.24
N LEU A 75 -6.15 -10.47 -0.20
CA LEU A 75 -4.70 -10.59 -0.29
C LEU A 75 -4.37 -11.06 -1.70
N VAL A 76 -3.94 -10.14 -2.56
CA VAL A 76 -3.95 -10.36 -4.01
C VAL A 76 -2.53 -10.28 -4.56
N TYR A 77 -2.07 -11.35 -5.19
CA TYR A 77 -0.83 -11.31 -5.97
C TYR A 77 -1.04 -10.46 -7.22
N SER A 78 -0.11 -9.56 -7.51
CA SER A 78 -0.11 -8.65 -8.66
C SER A 78 1.29 -8.58 -9.27
N SER A 79 1.43 -7.95 -10.44
CA SER A 79 2.76 -7.60 -10.97
C SER A 79 3.17 -6.18 -10.60
N SER A 80 4.42 -5.85 -10.88
CA SER A 80 4.99 -4.50 -10.79
C SER A 80 6.15 -4.37 -11.81
N MET A 81 6.81 -3.22 -11.80
CA MET A 81 8.08 -3.00 -12.50
C MET A 81 9.27 -3.81 -11.96
N TRP A 82 9.12 -4.46 -10.81
CA TRP A 82 10.16 -5.23 -10.12
C TRP A 82 9.94 -6.73 -10.22
N HIS A 83 8.67 -7.17 -10.31
CA HIS A 83 8.28 -8.57 -10.36
C HIS A 83 7.11 -8.82 -11.33
N TYR A 84 7.31 -9.72 -12.29
CA TYR A 84 6.23 -10.23 -13.15
C TYR A 84 6.57 -11.61 -13.73
N LYS A 85 5.55 -12.47 -13.89
CA LYS A 85 5.66 -13.87 -14.30
C LYS A 85 6.03 -14.05 -15.77
N GLY A 86 5.66 -13.10 -16.62
CA GLY A 86 5.56 -13.26 -18.06
C GLY A 86 4.29 -13.99 -18.48
N ASP A 87 4.02 -13.99 -19.79
CA ASP A 87 2.87 -14.67 -20.38
C ASP A 87 3.08 -16.18 -20.60
N GLY A 88 4.28 -16.70 -20.30
CA GLY A 88 4.66 -18.09 -20.52
C GLY A 88 4.86 -18.47 -22.00
N LYS A 89 4.87 -17.51 -22.93
CA LYS A 89 5.02 -17.73 -24.38
C LYS A 89 6.37 -17.26 -24.92
N GLY A 90 7.23 -16.71 -24.07
CA GLY A 90 8.52 -16.12 -24.46
C GLY A 90 8.39 -14.75 -25.11
N THR A 91 7.27 -14.05 -24.89
CA THR A 91 7.09 -12.67 -25.34
C THR A 91 8.07 -11.76 -24.61
N GLU A 92 8.90 -11.03 -25.34
CA GLU A 92 9.77 -10.02 -24.74
C GLU A 92 8.95 -8.78 -24.40
N PHE A 93 9.04 -8.36 -23.14
CA PHE A 93 8.43 -7.14 -22.63
C PHE A 93 9.52 -6.17 -22.17
N THR A 94 9.38 -4.89 -22.50
CA THR A 94 10.22 -3.83 -21.96
C THR A 94 9.36 -2.95 -21.08
N SER A 95 9.72 -2.86 -19.79
CA SER A 95 9.07 -2.01 -18.80
C SER A 95 8.83 -0.59 -19.30
N GLU A 96 7.67 -0.05 -18.95
CA GLU A 96 7.35 1.36 -19.19
C GLU A 96 8.00 2.28 -18.15
N MET A 97 8.40 1.71 -17.02
CA MET A 97 9.10 2.41 -15.96
C MET A 97 10.58 2.55 -16.34
N GLU A 98 11.01 3.80 -16.52
CA GLU A 98 12.34 4.15 -17.04
C GLU A 98 13.49 3.53 -16.24
N MET A 99 13.31 3.37 -14.91
CA MET A 99 14.31 2.73 -14.06
C MET A 99 14.48 1.25 -14.39
N THR A 100 13.41 0.47 -14.39
CA THR A 100 13.44 -0.96 -14.72
C THR A 100 13.91 -1.17 -16.16
N LYS A 101 13.42 -0.36 -17.10
CA LYS A 101 13.87 -0.38 -18.50
C LYS A 101 15.39 -0.23 -18.63
N ARG A 102 16.01 0.69 -17.89
CA ARG A 102 17.46 0.91 -17.91
C ARG A 102 18.24 -0.23 -17.28
N ILE A 103 17.74 -0.79 -16.18
CA ILE A 103 18.44 -1.83 -15.41
C ILE A 103 18.36 -3.18 -16.14
N TYR A 104 17.18 -3.54 -16.65
CA TYR A 104 16.91 -4.90 -17.13
C TYR A 104 16.74 -5.01 -18.64
N GLY A 105 16.34 -3.94 -19.34
CA GLY A 105 16.01 -4.00 -20.76
C GLY A 105 14.77 -4.86 -21.03
N ALA A 106 14.74 -5.53 -22.19
CA ALA A 106 13.69 -6.47 -22.54
C ALA A 106 13.84 -7.79 -21.76
N LYS A 107 12.73 -8.32 -21.26
CA LYS A 107 12.67 -9.52 -20.42
C LYS A 107 11.37 -10.27 -20.68
N ILE A 108 11.44 -11.60 -20.62
CA ILE A 108 10.26 -12.48 -20.76
C ILE A 108 9.55 -12.70 -19.41
N ASP A 109 10.29 -12.58 -18.31
CA ASP A 109 9.85 -12.58 -16.91
C ASP A 109 10.84 -11.71 -16.11
N LEU A 110 10.44 -11.25 -14.93
CA LEU A 110 11.34 -10.52 -14.04
C LEU A 110 11.13 -10.99 -12.61
N ARG A 111 12.11 -11.75 -12.10
CA ARG A 111 12.29 -12.11 -10.68
C ARG A 111 11.06 -12.73 -9.99
N TRP A 112 10.07 -13.25 -10.73
CA TRP A 112 8.77 -13.64 -10.18
C TRP A 112 8.88 -14.64 -9.00
N PRO A 113 8.35 -14.29 -7.81
CA PRO A 113 8.47 -15.14 -6.61
C PRO A 113 7.44 -16.29 -6.57
N GLY A 114 6.52 -16.35 -7.53
CA GLY A 114 5.41 -17.32 -7.51
C GLY A 114 4.21 -16.85 -6.69
N THR A 115 3.17 -17.69 -6.63
CA THR A 115 1.89 -17.40 -5.94
C THR A 115 1.70 -18.22 -4.67
N GLU A 116 2.79 -18.77 -4.12
CA GLU A 116 2.73 -19.69 -2.98
C GLU A 116 3.36 -19.13 -1.71
N TRP A 117 4.04 -17.98 -1.77
CA TRP A 117 4.82 -17.48 -0.64
C TRP A 117 3.96 -17.04 0.56
N MET A 118 2.69 -16.66 0.38
CA MET A 118 1.81 -16.35 1.50
C MET A 118 1.41 -17.61 2.30
N ASN A 119 1.34 -18.77 1.66
CA ASN A 119 0.86 -20.00 2.30
C ASN A 119 1.70 -20.46 3.50
N PRO A 120 3.05 -20.57 3.42
CA PRO A 120 3.88 -20.93 4.57
C PRO A 120 3.91 -19.85 5.67
N LEU A 121 3.66 -18.59 5.33
CA LEU A 121 3.54 -17.52 6.33
C LEU A 121 2.22 -17.63 7.09
N LEU A 122 1.13 -17.99 6.40
CA LEU A 122 -0.16 -18.28 7.03
C LEU A 122 -0.12 -19.54 7.91
N ASP A 123 0.65 -20.56 7.52
CA ASP A 123 0.90 -21.73 8.37
C ASP A 123 1.58 -21.33 9.68
N ALA A 124 2.66 -20.55 9.59
CA ALA A 124 3.38 -20.05 10.75
C ALA A 124 2.54 -19.07 11.61
N TYR A 125 1.68 -18.27 10.99
CA TYR A 125 0.69 -17.47 11.70
C TYR A 125 -0.31 -18.33 12.48
N GLY A 126 -0.78 -19.42 11.88
CA GLY A 126 -1.66 -20.40 12.54
C GLY A 126 -1.03 -21.00 13.80
N GLU A 127 0.28 -21.26 13.78
CA GLU A 127 1.02 -21.76 14.95
C GLU A 127 1.07 -20.75 16.10
N ILE A 128 1.16 -19.44 15.81
CA ILE A 128 1.21 -18.40 16.85
C ILE A 128 -0.16 -17.87 17.25
N TYR A 129 -1.21 -18.15 16.48
CA TYR A 129 -2.57 -17.67 16.71
C TYR A 129 -3.09 -17.91 18.15
N PRO A 130 -2.90 -19.09 18.79
CA PRO A 130 -3.33 -19.31 20.17
C PRO A 130 -2.67 -18.37 21.20
N ASN A 131 -1.52 -17.79 20.86
CA ASN A 131 -0.87 -16.79 21.70
C ASN A 131 -1.40 -15.38 21.39
N LEU A 132 -1.57 -15.03 20.11
CA LEU A 132 -2.10 -13.71 19.70
C LEU A 132 -3.45 -13.40 20.37
N ILE A 133 -4.36 -14.36 20.37
CA ILE A 133 -5.71 -14.19 20.95
C ILE A 133 -5.74 -14.07 22.48
N LYS A 134 -4.60 -14.29 23.17
CA LYS A 134 -4.47 -13.98 24.60
C LYS A 134 -4.19 -12.50 24.84
N HIS A 135 -3.68 -11.79 23.83
CA HIS A 135 -3.25 -10.40 23.94
C HIS A 135 -4.28 -9.40 23.40
N ALA A 136 -5.02 -9.78 22.37
CA ALA A 136 -6.13 -8.96 21.87
C ALA A 136 -7.20 -9.81 21.18
N GLU A 137 -8.43 -9.29 21.16
CA GLU A 137 -9.54 -9.88 20.42
C GLU A 137 -9.51 -9.49 18.94
N GLY A 138 -10.23 -10.24 18.11
CA GLY A 138 -10.49 -9.86 16.72
C GLY A 138 -9.42 -10.26 15.71
N TYR A 139 -8.43 -11.07 16.10
CA TYR A 139 -7.53 -11.72 15.13
C TYR A 139 -8.28 -12.72 14.25
N PRO A 140 -8.15 -12.65 12.92
CA PRO A 140 -8.70 -13.65 11.99
C PRO A 140 -7.91 -14.97 12.08
N THR A 141 -8.55 -16.10 11.77
CA THR A 141 -7.84 -17.38 11.67
C THR A 141 -6.99 -17.45 10.40
N ALA A 142 -5.96 -18.30 10.40
CA ALA A 142 -5.13 -18.55 9.21
C ALA A 142 -5.97 -19.02 8.01
N ASP A 143 -6.95 -19.91 8.24
CA ASP A 143 -7.85 -20.40 7.19
C ASP A 143 -8.73 -19.30 6.60
N HIS A 144 -9.21 -18.38 7.46
CA HIS A 144 -9.96 -17.22 6.97
C HIS A 144 -9.09 -16.36 6.07
N LEU A 145 -7.89 -15.97 6.52
CA LEU A 145 -6.96 -15.18 5.71
C LEU A 145 -6.59 -15.89 4.40
N ARG A 146 -6.36 -17.22 4.43
CA ARG A 146 -6.07 -18.00 3.24
C ARG A 146 -7.21 -17.97 2.22
N SER A 147 -8.46 -17.97 2.68
CA SER A 147 -9.64 -17.88 1.80
C SER A 147 -9.72 -16.56 1.03
N LEU A 148 -9.05 -15.51 1.53
CA LEU A 148 -8.97 -14.19 0.92
C LEU A 148 -7.81 -14.06 -0.07
N VAL A 149 -6.96 -15.08 -0.21
CA VAL A 149 -5.85 -15.07 -1.16
C VAL A 149 -6.39 -15.25 -2.59
N LYS A 150 -5.95 -14.37 -3.49
CA LYS A 150 -6.35 -14.34 -4.91
C LYS A 150 -5.14 -14.10 -5.80
N VAL A 151 -5.22 -14.59 -7.04
CA VAL A 151 -4.24 -14.27 -8.08
C VAL A 151 -4.80 -13.20 -9.01
N GLY A 152 -4.16 -12.03 -9.01
CA GLY A 152 -4.46 -10.90 -9.87
C GLY A 152 -3.71 -10.94 -11.20
N ASN A 153 -3.51 -9.75 -11.78
CA ASN A 153 -2.78 -9.56 -13.03
C ASN A 153 -1.27 -9.63 -12.79
N ILE A 154 -0.69 -10.82 -13.01
CA ILE A 154 0.71 -11.14 -12.71
C ILE A 154 1.62 -11.32 -13.94
N ASP A 155 1.05 -11.25 -15.16
CA ASP A 155 1.78 -11.59 -16.40
C ASP A 155 2.89 -10.57 -16.70
N PHE A 156 2.56 -9.35 -17.09
CA PHE A 156 3.55 -8.28 -17.29
C PHE A 156 3.21 -7.06 -16.42
N GLU A 157 4.21 -6.20 -16.19
CA GLU A 157 4.00 -4.88 -15.58
C GLU A 157 2.88 -4.15 -16.32
N GLY A 158 1.87 -3.69 -15.58
CA GLY A 158 0.80 -2.88 -16.14
C GLY A 158 -0.19 -3.62 -17.05
N GLU A 159 -0.14 -4.95 -17.14
CA GLU A 159 -1.05 -5.73 -17.96
C GLU A 159 -2.50 -5.65 -17.45
N MET A 160 -3.45 -5.43 -18.36
CA MET A 160 -4.88 -5.27 -18.09
C MET A 160 -5.79 -5.89 -19.17
N GLU A 161 -5.25 -6.73 -20.05
CA GLU A 161 -5.99 -7.40 -21.13
C GLU A 161 -7.02 -8.40 -20.59
N LYS A 162 -6.70 -9.11 -19.50
CA LYS A 162 -7.55 -10.18 -18.98
C LYS A 162 -8.08 -9.88 -17.58
N ASP A 163 -9.35 -10.19 -17.37
CA ASP A 163 -9.90 -10.35 -16.04
C ASP A 163 -9.25 -11.56 -15.36
N THR A 164 -9.01 -11.43 -14.06
CA THR A 164 -8.35 -12.42 -13.20
C THR A 164 -9.17 -12.64 -11.95
N GLU A 165 -8.89 -13.72 -11.21
CA GLU A 165 -9.56 -13.99 -9.93
C GLU A 165 -9.45 -12.78 -8.98
N GLY A 166 -8.28 -12.14 -8.93
CA GLY A 166 -8.03 -10.95 -8.13
C GLY A 166 -8.81 -9.72 -8.61
N SER A 167 -8.85 -9.44 -9.91
CA SER A 167 -9.59 -8.28 -10.43
C SER A 167 -11.10 -8.46 -10.28
N ASP A 168 -11.63 -9.66 -10.52
CA ASP A 168 -13.04 -9.98 -10.32
C ASP A 168 -13.44 -9.86 -8.86
N PHE A 169 -12.57 -10.33 -7.97
CA PHE A 169 -12.78 -10.20 -6.54
C PHE A 169 -12.82 -8.72 -6.10
N ILE A 170 -11.86 -7.89 -6.52
CA ILE A 170 -11.86 -6.45 -6.22
C ILE A 170 -13.11 -5.78 -6.81
N LYS A 171 -13.48 -6.09 -8.05
CA LYS A 171 -14.71 -5.59 -8.69
C LYS A 171 -15.93 -5.91 -7.83
N SER A 172 -16.06 -7.16 -7.35
CA SER A 172 -17.18 -7.56 -6.50
C SER A 172 -17.24 -6.75 -5.20
N LYS A 173 -16.09 -6.46 -4.58
CA LYS A 173 -15.98 -5.68 -3.35
C LYS A 173 -16.29 -4.20 -3.53
N LEU A 174 -15.94 -3.64 -4.69
CA LEU A 174 -16.30 -2.27 -5.05
C LEU A 174 -17.81 -2.12 -5.33
N LEU A 175 -18.46 -3.18 -5.82
CA LEU A 175 -19.89 -3.20 -6.13
C LEU A 175 -20.78 -3.70 -4.99
N ASP A 176 -20.23 -4.28 -3.92
CA ASP A 176 -21.02 -4.76 -2.78
C ASP A 176 -21.72 -3.62 -2.02
N ASP A 177 -22.64 -3.95 -1.12
CA ASP A 177 -23.38 -2.98 -0.30
C ASP A 177 -22.77 -2.79 1.10
N GLU A 178 -21.57 -3.34 1.35
CA GLU A 178 -20.89 -3.15 2.62
C GLU A 178 -20.52 -1.67 2.78
N PRO A 179 -20.89 -1.03 3.90
CA PRO A 179 -20.74 0.41 4.07
C PRO A 179 -19.28 0.82 4.28
N GLY A 180 -19.03 2.11 4.09
CA GLY A 180 -17.73 2.72 4.36
C GLY A 180 -16.68 2.51 3.27
N PRO A 181 -15.51 3.14 3.44
CA PRO A 181 -14.44 3.06 2.46
C PRO A 181 -13.76 1.69 2.47
N LEU A 182 -13.33 1.26 1.28
CA LEU A 182 -12.44 0.12 1.05
C LEU A 182 -11.06 0.66 0.65
N TYR A 183 -10.06 0.42 1.49
CA TYR A 183 -8.68 0.80 1.22
C TYR A 183 -8.02 -0.25 0.32
N LEU A 184 -7.61 0.17 -0.87
CA LEU A 184 -6.87 -0.63 -1.84
C LEU A 184 -5.39 -0.29 -1.72
N GLN A 185 -4.65 -1.12 -0.98
CA GLN A 185 -3.22 -0.93 -0.76
C GLN A 185 -2.42 -1.50 -1.91
N VAL A 186 -1.61 -0.65 -2.53
CA VAL A 186 -0.79 -1.00 -3.69
C VAL A 186 0.66 -1.07 -3.23
N TRP A 187 1.12 -2.29 -2.99
CA TRP A 187 2.51 -2.55 -2.61
C TRP A 187 3.38 -2.82 -3.85
N GLY A 188 2.80 -3.36 -4.93
CA GLY A 188 3.40 -3.48 -6.25
C GLY A 188 2.80 -2.51 -7.29
N GLY A 189 2.38 -3.01 -8.44
CA GLY A 189 1.68 -2.26 -9.50
C GLY A 189 0.18 -2.07 -9.25
N THR A 190 -0.41 -1.09 -9.91
CA THR A 190 -1.85 -0.76 -9.83
C THR A 190 -2.74 -1.58 -10.78
N ASN A 191 -2.14 -2.40 -11.63
CA ASN A 191 -2.82 -3.06 -12.76
C ASN A 191 -4.01 -3.94 -12.39
N THR A 192 -3.93 -4.73 -11.31
CA THR A 192 -5.07 -5.58 -10.89
C THR A 192 -6.29 -4.74 -10.46
N ILE A 193 -6.06 -3.61 -9.77
CA ILE A 193 -7.12 -2.65 -9.41
C ILE A 193 -7.65 -1.94 -10.66
N ALA A 194 -6.74 -1.50 -11.54
CA ALA A 194 -7.10 -0.86 -12.79
C ALA A 194 -7.98 -1.80 -13.66
N ARG A 195 -7.65 -3.10 -13.71
CA ARG A 195 -8.44 -4.11 -14.42
C ARG A 195 -9.82 -4.28 -13.80
N ALA A 196 -9.92 -4.32 -12.47
CA ALA A 196 -11.21 -4.38 -11.77
C ALA A 196 -12.10 -3.17 -12.10
N LEU A 197 -11.55 -1.96 -12.05
CA LEU A 197 -12.24 -0.73 -12.43
C LEU A 197 -12.66 -0.74 -13.90
N LYS A 198 -11.77 -1.21 -14.78
CA LYS A 198 -12.06 -1.36 -16.20
C LYS A 198 -13.16 -2.38 -16.48
N ALA A 199 -13.22 -3.47 -15.74
CA ALA A 199 -14.30 -4.44 -15.86
C ALA A 199 -15.65 -3.90 -15.37
N ILE A 200 -15.67 -2.92 -14.46
CA ILE A 200 -16.90 -2.20 -14.07
C ILE A 200 -17.31 -1.25 -15.21
N GLU A 201 -16.38 -0.46 -15.73
CA GLU A 201 -16.64 0.44 -16.87
C GLU A 201 -17.14 -0.34 -18.10
N ASP A 202 -16.46 -1.41 -18.49
CA ASP A 202 -16.78 -2.24 -19.64
C ASP A 202 -18.20 -2.85 -19.53
N GLU A 203 -18.67 -3.16 -18.32
CA GLU A 203 -19.99 -3.77 -18.10
C GLU A 203 -21.12 -2.75 -17.97
N TYR A 204 -20.85 -1.60 -17.34
CA TYR A 204 -21.91 -0.71 -16.86
C TYR A 204 -21.96 0.68 -17.52
N SER A 205 -20.92 1.10 -18.25
CA SER A 205 -20.84 2.47 -18.79
C SER A 205 -21.97 2.86 -19.75
N ASP A 206 -22.49 1.90 -20.52
CA ASP A 206 -23.63 2.10 -21.42
C ASP A 206 -25.01 1.94 -20.73
N SER A 207 -25.02 1.60 -19.44
CA SER A 207 -26.27 1.36 -18.70
C SER A 207 -26.90 2.67 -18.20
N ALA A 208 -28.23 2.69 -18.07
CA ALA A 208 -28.95 3.83 -17.50
C ALA A 208 -28.57 4.12 -16.02
N GLY A 209 -27.94 3.16 -15.35
CA GLY A 209 -27.50 3.27 -13.95
C GLY A 209 -26.04 3.65 -13.77
N TRP A 210 -25.30 3.93 -14.85
CA TRP A 210 -23.85 4.18 -14.81
C TRP A 210 -23.45 5.20 -13.76
N GLU A 211 -24.09 6.37 -13.74
CA GLU A 211 -23.76 7.46 -12.81
C GLU A 211 -23.80 7.02 -11.33
N ASN A 212 -24.81 6.22 -10.96
CA ASN A 212 -24.94 5.71 -9.60
C ASN A 212 -23.86 4.68 -9.27
N ILE A 213 -23.50 3.84 -10.24
CA ILE A 213 -22.44 2.83 -10.08
C ILE A 213 -21.08 3.51 -9.97
N TYR A 214 -20.79 4.47 -10.85
CA TYR A 214 -19.58 5.27 -10.83
C TYR A 214 -19.41 5.97 -9.48
N GLN A 215 -20.43 6.71 -9.02
CA GLN A 215 -20.37 7.41 -7.74
C GLN A 215 -20.19 6.44 -6.57
N LYS A 216 -20.89 5.29 -6.56
CA LYS A 216 -20.74 4.26 -5.55
C LYS A 216 -19.29 3.76 -5.45
N VAL A 217 -18.65 3.51 -6.60
CA VAL A 217 -17.26 3.05 -6.65
C VAL A 217 -16.31 4.14 -6.18
N CYS A 218 -16.49 5.40 -6.62
CA CYS A 218 -15.67 6.54 -6.21
C CYS A 218 -15.77 6.85 -4.71
N ASP A 219 -16.97 6.76 -4.12
CA ASP A 219 -17.18 6.98 -2.70
C ASP A 219 -16.56 5.88 -1.83
N LYS A 220 -16.64 4.63 -2.32
CA LYS A 220 -16.12 3.45 -1.63
C LYS A 220 -14.61 3.30 -1.76
N ALA A 221 -14.02 3.48 -2.93
CA ALA A 221 -12.62 3.21 -3.16
C ALA A 221 -11.70 4.30 -2.57
N ILE A 222 -10.68 3.87 -1.82
CA ILE A 222 -9.52 4.71 -1.48
C ILE A 222 -8.26 3.94 -1.88
N ILE A 223 -7.51 4.46 -2.85
CA ILE A 223 -6.25 3.83 -3.27
C ILE A 223 -5.12 4.38 -2.41
N TYR A 224 -4.32 3.50 -1.80
CA TYR A 224 -3.09 3.87 -1.10
C TYR A 224 -1.90 3.27 -1.85
N ALA A 225 -1.17 4.09 -2.60
CA ALA A 225 -0.09 3.64 -3.46
C ALA A 225 1.29 3.91 -2.88
N ILE A 226 2.10 2.84 -2.73
CA ILE A 226 3.52 2.93 -2.38
C ILE A 226 4.33 3.10 -3.66
N LEU A 227 4.79 4.33 -3.90
CA LEU A 227 5.42 4.71 -5.16
C LEU A 227 4.52 4.39 -6.37
N ASP A 228 5.05 4.63 -7.56
CA ASP A 228 4.37 4.37 -8.82
C ASP A 228 5.18 3.29 -9.54
N GLN A 229 4.65 2.07 -9.57
CA GLN A 229 5.39 0.87 -9.98
C GLN A 229 4.84 0.19 -11.23
N ASP A 230 3.86 0.81 -11.90
CA ASP A 230 3.52 0.52 -13.28
C ASP A 230 2.95 1.80 -13.94
N ALA A 231 2.42 1.69 -15.16
CA ALA A 231 1.84 2.84 -15.86
C ALA A 231 0.30 2.95 -15.72
N THR A 232 -0.37 2.00 -15.08
CA THR A 232 -1.83 1.84 -15.19
C THR A 232 -2.60 2.88 -14.40
N TYR A 233 -2.08 3.37 -13.28
CA TYR A 233 -2.65 4.55 -12.62
C TYR A 233 -2.67 5.75 -13.58
N ARG A 234 -1.52 6.10 -14.16
CA ARG A 234 -1.38 7.28 -15.03
C ARG A 234 -2.16 7.15 -16.34
N LYS A 235 -2.22 5.93 -16.91
CA LYS A 235 -2.82 5.67 -18.21
C LYS A 235 -4.30 5.34 -18.16
N TYR A 236 -4.80 4.80 -17.05
CA TYR A 236 -6.17 4.33 -16.95
C TYR A 236 -6.92 4.87 -15.73
N ILE A 237 -6.43 4.68 -14.51
CA ILE A 237 -7.20 5.08 -13.31
C ILE A 237 -7.42 6.60 -13.27
N ALA A 238 -6.35 7.39 -13.35
CA ALA A 238 -6.44 8.85 -13.27
C ALA A 238 -7.32 9.48 -14.36
N PRO A 239 -7.24 9.08 -15.66
CA PRO A 239 -8.10 9.67 -16.69
C PRO A 239 -9.56 9.19 -16.68
N ASN A 240 -9.86 7.97 -16.22
CA ASN A 240 -11.22 7.41 -16.31
C ASN A 240 -11.99 7.41 -14.97
N TRP A 241 -11.27 7.47 -13.84
CA TRP A 241 -11.83 7.47 -12.49
C TRP A 241 -11.24 8.61 -11.63
N PRO A 242 -11.32 9.87 -12.09
CA PRO A 242 -10.66 11.01 -11.45
C PRO A 242 -11.17 11.31 -10.02
N ASP A 243 -12.36 10.84 -9.67
CA ASP A 243 -12.98 11.12 -8.36
C ASP A 243 -12.62 10.09 -7.28
N ILE A 244 -11.93 9.00 -7.64
CA ILE A 244 -11.38 8.05 -6.66
C ILE A 244 -10.30 8.75 -5.84
N ARG A 245 -10.44 8.72 -4.51
CA ARG A 245 -9.40 9.25 -3.61
C ARG A 245 -8.15 8.40 -3.68
N ILE A 246 -7.01 9.06 -3.82
CA ILE A 246 -5.69 8.43 -3.78
C ILE A 246 -4.77 9.07 -2.75
N PHE A 247 -4.14 8.25 -1.93
CA PHE A 247 -3.01 8.60 -1.10
C PHE A 247 -1.74 8.05 -1.74
N TYR A 248 -0.89 8.96 -2.22
CA TYR A 248 0.38 8.61 -2.84
C TYR A 248 1.52 8.76 -1.83
N ASN A 249 2.09 7.62 -1.41
CA ASN A 249 3.22 7.59 -0.51
C ASN A 249 4.52 7.60 -1.31
N SER A 250 5.05 8.80 -1.55
CA SER A 250 6.31 9.01 -2.27
C SER A 250 7.55 8.97 -1.37
N ASN A 251 7.41 9.40 -0.11
CA ASN A 251 8.54 9.70 0.77
C ASN A 251 8.46 9.03 2.15
N GLN A 252 7.27 8.68 2.66
CA GLN A 252 7.16 8.09 4.01
C GLN A 252 7.68 6.66 4.03
N PHE A 253 7.50 5.92 2.92
CA PHE A 253 8.10 4.60 2.71
C PHE A 253 9.61 4.59 3.00
N TRP A 254 10.30 5.68 2.69
CA TRP A 254 11.75 5.80 2.81
C TRP A 254 12.24 5.81 4.27
N CYS A 255 11.36 6.07 5.23
CA CYS A 255 11.66 5.99 6.67
C CYS A 255 11.80 4.54 7.16
N PHE A 256 11.23 3.57 6.46
CA PHE A 256 11.27 2.14 6.81
C PHE A 256 11.97 1.28 5.75
N ALA A 257 12.23 1.84 4.56
CA ALA A 257 12.86 1.14 3.44
C ALA A 257 14.34 1.50 3.27
N TYR A 258 14.90 1.20 2.09
CA TYR A 258 16.33 1.25 1.76
C TYR A 258 17.12 2.50 2.20
N PRO A 259 16.61 3.75 2.13
CA PRO A 259 17.35 4.93 2.53
C PRO A 259 17.11 5.35 3.99
N TRP A 260 16.60 4.47 4.87
CA TRP A 260 16.20 4.82 6.24
C TRP A 260 17.30 5.55 7.04
N LYS A 261 18.59 5.24 6.82
CA LYS A 261 19.72 5.97 7.46
C LYS A 261 19.75 7.47 7.16
N ARG A 262 19.14 7.91 6.06
CA ARG A 262 19.03 9.34 5.68
C ARG A 262 17.77 10.00 6.23
N ALA A 263 16.72 9.22 6.51
CA ALA A 263 15.40 9.71 6.90
C ALA A 263 15.17 9.64 8.41
N VAL A 264 15.70 8.62 9.08
CA VAL A 264 15.55 8.36 10.51
C VAL A 264 16.65 9.07 11.30
N PRO A 265 16.35 9.68 12.47
CA PRO A 265 17.37 10.25 13.34
C PRO A 265 18.48 9.24 13.69
N GLU A 266 19.74 9.69 13.71
CA GLU A 266 20.91 8.83 14.00
C GLU A 266 20.77 8.10 15.35
N SER A 267 20.15 8.74 16.34
CA SER A 267 19.88 8.15 17.66
C SER A 267 18.94 6.94 17.63
N GLN A 268 18.23 6.71 16.52
CA GLN A 268 17.30 5.59 16.34
C GLN A 268 17.83 4.57 15.33
N HIS A 269 18.99 4.77 14.72
CA HIS A 269 19.49 3.89 13.67
C HIS A 269 19.65 2.45 14.12
N TYR A 270 20.09 2.23 15.36
CA TYR A 270 20.28 0.90 15.92
C TYR A 270 19.00 0.04 15.87
N LEU A 271 17.81 0.63 15.89
CA LEU A 271 16.52 -0.10 15.83
C LEU A 271 16.27 -0.78 14.48
N PHE A 272 16.96 -0.35 13.43
CA PHE A 272 16.79 -0.86 12.06
C PHE A 272 17.98 -1.72 11.62
N GLU A 273 19.00 -1.86 12.47
CA GLU A 273 20.18 -2.67 12.17
C GLU A 273 19.94 -4.14 12.53
N GLY A 274 20.58 -5.04 11.77
CA GLY A 274 20.44 -6.49 11.95
C GLY A 274 20.77 -7.00 13.36
N ASP A 275 21.59 -6.29 14.14
CA ASP A 275 21.87 -6.69 15.53
C ASP A 275 20.63 -6.57 16.43
N PHE A 276 19.93 -5.44 16.37
CA PHE A 276 18.67 -5.24 17.11
C PHE A 276 17.55 -6.08 16.50
N MET A 277 17.33 -5.98 15.19
CA MET A 277 16.26 -6.72 14.51
C MET A 277 16.43 -8.23 14.73
N GLY A 278 17.65 -8.74 14.60
CA GLY A 278 17.98 -10.12 14.91
C GLY A 278 17.63 -10.48 16.35
N LYS A 279 18.25 -9.84 17.34
CA LYS A 279 18.12 -10.24 18.75
C LYS A 279 16.74 -9.98 19.36
N GLU A 280 16.14 -8.85 19.03
CA GLU A 280 14.96 -8.33 19.73
C GLU A 280 13.65 -8.59 18.99
N ILE A 281 13.68 -8.84 17.67
CA ILE A 281 12.46 -9.00 16.85
C ILE A 281 12.39 -10.39 16.21
N ILE A 282 13.47 -10.85 15.57
CA ILE A 282 13.43 -12.04 14.71
C ILE A 282 13.75 -13.31 15.50
N LEU A 283 14.89 -13.33 16.19
CA LEU A 283 15.37 -14.50 16.91
C LEU A 283 14.47 -14.76 18.12
N SER A 284 14.08 -16.03 18.30
CA SER A 284 13.26 -16.51 19.43
C SER A 284 11.83 -15.96 19.55
N HIS A 285 11.29 -15.28 18.53
CA HIS A 285 9.92 -14.75 18.53
C HIS A 285 8.93 -15.56 17.66
N GLY A 286 9.12 -16.88 17.64
CA GLY A 286 8.20 -17.83 17.01
C GLY A 286 8.41 -18.04 15.51
N PRO A 287 7.65 -18.99 14.92
CA PRO A 287 7.85 -19.46 13.55
C PRO A 287 7.55 -18.40 12.48
N LEU A 288 6.65 -17.45 12.77
CA LEU A 288 6.30 -16.38 11.82
C LEU A 288 7.44 -15.37 11.67
N LEU A 289 7.92 -14.79 12.77
CA LEU A 289 9.00 -13.79 12.74
C LEU A 289 10.35 -14.37 12.33
N LYS A 290 10.55 -15.68 12.47
CA LYS A 290 11.72 -16.37 11.92
C LYS A 290 11.81 -16.30 10.39
N GLN A 291 10.70 -15.99 9.70
CA GLN A 291 10.65 -15.81 8.24
C GLN A 291 10.81 -14.35 7.81
N TYR A 292 10.98 -13.41 8.76
CA TYR A 292 11.20 -11.99 8.47
C TYR A 292 12.65 -11.76 8.07
N TYR A 293 12.90 -10.93 7.06
CA TYR A 293 14.23 -10.59 6.57
C TYR A 293 14.66 -9.20 7.05
N SER A 294 15.85 -9.08 7.62
CA SER A 294 16.40 -7.78 8.01
C SER A 294 17.78 -7.54 7.40
N TYR A 295 18.07 -6.27 7.10
CA TYR A 295 19.36 -5.90 6.55
C TYR A 295 20.50 -6.28 7.51
N GLY A 296 21.38 -7.18 7.06
CA GLY A 296 22.54 -7.62 7.83
C GLY A 296 22.25 -8.62 8.95
N ASP A 297 21.09 -9.27 8.97
CA ASP A 297 20.75 -10.32 9.93
C ASP A 297 21.38 -11.70 9.62
N GLY A 298 21.99 -11.83 8.44
CA GLY A 298 22.65 -13.06 7.98
C GLY A 298 21.73 -14.06 7.29
N GLN A 299 20.44 -13.77 7.14
CA GLN A 299 19.51 -14.58 6.35
C GLN A 299 19.79 -14.41 4.86
N LYS A 300 19.66 -15.50 4.10
CA LYS A 300 19.83 -15.52 2.63
C LYS A 300 18.61 -16.19 2.01
N GLN A 301 18.16 -15.65 0.87
CA GLN A 301 17.20 -16.29 -0.01
C GLN A 301 17.89 -17.38 -0.84
#